data_AF-A0A847PJV1-F1
#
_entry.id   AF-A0A847PJV1-F1
#
_cell.length_a   1.000
_cell.length_b   1.000
_cell.length_c   1.000
_cell.angle_alpha   90.00
_cell.angle_beta   90.00
_cell.angle_gamma   90.00
#
_symmetry.space_group_name_H-M   'P 1'
#
loop_
_entity.id
_entity.type
_entity.pdbx_description
1 polymer ?
#
loop_
_entity_poly.entity_id
_entity_poly.type
_entity_poly.pdbx_seq_one_letter_code
_entity_poly.pdbx_strand_id
1 'polypeptide(L)'
;MEHYLGVIVNTVLVLTGSFIGLIIKKGISTKIIDTVMQTIALCVIAIAIIGILKSENQLVMILSMIFGVIIGTLLDLDGKITKFGDWLNKKVKKNDGLDNKVSITEGFVSASLLFCIGAMTIVGSINAGVLGDNQMLYAKSLMDGIAAIVLTASLGIGVMFSSLFILLFQGALVTLAIFLGSFLSDYMIAELVCTGSVMILAIGLNMLGITKIKVANLMPALIFVPLLCMVIK
;
A
#
# COMPACT_ATOMS: atom_id res chain seq x y z
N MET A 1 -13.26 9.56 -17.44
CA MET A 1 -12.40 8.35 -17.53
C MET A 1 -10.93 8.70 -17.34
N GLU A 2 -10.49 9.86 -17.84
CA GLU A 2 -9.10 10.34 -17.74
C GLU A 2 -8.53 10.35 -16.31
N HIS A 3 -9.29 10.82 -15.31
CA HIS A 3 -8.86 10.85 -13.91
C HIS A 3 -8.45 9.48 -13.32
N TYR A 4 -8.93 8.37 -13.87
CA TYR A 4 -8.71 7.02 -13.32
C TYR A 4 -7.70 6.21 -14.13
N LEU A 5 -7.16 6.75 -15.24
CA LEU A 5 -6.27 6.00 -16.12
C LEU A 5 -5.01 5.51 -15.39
N GLY A 6 -4.43 6.33 -14.52
CA GLY A 6 -3.27 5.94 -13.72
C GLY A 6 -3.58 4.80 -12.75
N VAL A 7 -4.79 4.78 -12.15
CA VAL A 7 -5.24 3.69 -11.27
C VAL A 7 -5.38 2.39 -12.05
N ILE A 8 -6.03 2.44 -13.22
CA ILE A 8 -6.24 1.27 -14.07
C ILE A 8 -4.90 0.70 -14.55
N VAL A 9 -4.00 1.57 -15.00
CA VAL A 9 -2.64 1.17 -15.42
C VAL A 9 -1.89 0.52 -14.27
N ASN A 10 -1.99 1.06 -13.04
CA ASN A 10 -1.37 0.44 -11.86
C ASN A 10 -1.93 -0.95 -11.59
N THR A 11 -3.27 -1.07 -11.53
CA THR A 11 -3.96 -2.33 -11.31
C THR A 11 -3.54 -3.38 -12.35
N VAL A 12 -3.49 -3.01 -13.63
CA VAL A 12 -3.08 -3.93 -14.71
C VAL A 12 -1.61 -4.32 -14.57
N LEU A 13 -0.70 -3.37 -14.35
CA LEU A 13 0.73 -3.66 -14.21
C LEU A 13 1.03 -4.55 -13.00
N VAL A 14 0.37 -4.33 -11.86
CA VAL A 14 0.48 -5.21 -10.69
C VAL A 14 -0.10 -6.59 -10.97
N LEU A 15 -1.23 -6.68 -11.67
CA LEU A 15 -1.84 -7.96 -12.05
C LEU A 15 -0.91 -8.76 -12.99
N THR A 16 -0.42 -8.14 -14.07
CA THR A 16 0.48 -8.78 -15.03
C THR A 16 1.84 -9.10 -14.41
N GLY A 17 2.37 -8.18 -13.60
CA GLY A 17 3.62 -8.38 -12.87
C GLY A 17 3.52 -9.56 -11.91
N SER A 18 2.42 -9.66 -11.16
CA SER A 18 2.17 -10.80 -10.27
C SER A 18 2.09 -12.11 -11.07
N PHE A 19 1.40 -12.12 -12.21
CA PHE A 19 1.34 -13.30 -13.07
C PHE A 19 2.72 -13.75 -13.55
N ILE A 20 3.57 -12.82 -14.01
CA ILE A 20 4.96 -13.10 -14.39
C ILE A 20 5.74 -13.65 -13.19
N GLY A 21 5.58 -13.04 -12.01
CA GLY A 21 6.21 -13.50 -10.77
C GLY A 21 5.85 -14.94 -10.39
N LEU A 22 4.61 -15.38 -10.65
CA LEU A 22 4.18 -16.77 -10.41
C LEU A 22 4.90 -17.77 -11.33
N ILE A 23 5.14 -17.40 -12.59
CA ILE A 23 5.86 -18.24 -13.54
C ILE A 23 7.32 -18.38 -13.09
N ILE A 24 7.94 -17.25 -12.72
CA ILE A 24 9.34 -17.19 -12.28
C ILE A 24 9.55 -17.96 -10.97
N LYS A 25 8.56 -17.94 -10.05
CA LYS A 25 8.63 -18.63 -8.76
C LYS A 25 9.06 -20.10 -8.85
N LYS A 26 8.62 -20.82 -9.89
CA LYS A 26 8.90 -22.26 -10.05
C LYS A 26 10.38 -22.60 -10.26
N GLY A 27 11.21 -21.63 -10.68
CA GLY A 27 12.63 -21.82 -10.98
C GLY A 27 13.61 -21.27 -9.94
N ILE A 28 13.14 -20.60 -8.88
CA ILE A 28 14.00 -19.88 -7.93
C ILE A 28 14.12 -20.63 -6.61
N SER A 29 15.35 -20.72 -6.07
CA SER A 29 15.59 -21.31 -4.75
C SER A 29 15.03 -20.44 -3.62
N THR A 30 14.62 -21.08 -2.52
CA THR A 30 14.11 -20.37 -1.32
C THR A 30 15.11 -19.36 -0.76
N LYS A 31 16.41 -19.65 -0.79
CA LYS A 31 17.47 -18.70 -0.36
C LYS A 31 17.47 -17.40 -1.17
N ILE A 32 17.29 -17.50 -2.49
CA ILE A 32 17.23 -16.33 -3.37
C ILE A 32 15.96 -15.53 -3.04
N ILE A 33 14.82 -16.21 -2.89
CA ILE A 33 13.56 -15.59 -2.47
C ILE A 33 13.73 -14.79 -1.17
N ASP A 34 14.33 -15.39 -0.14
CA ASP A 34 14.51 -14.75 1.16
C ASP A 34 15.44 -13.52 1.06
N THR A 35 16.55 -13.63 0.32
CA THR A 35 17.50 -12.52 0.14
C THR A 35 16.88 -11.37 -0.66
N VAL A 36 16.09 -11.71 -1.68
CA VAL A 36 15.35 -10.75 -2.48
C VAL A 36 14.28 -10.04 -1.63
N MET A 37 13.56 -10.76 -0.76
CA MET A 37 12.60 -10.15 0.17
C MET A 37 13.27 -9.17 1.12
N GLN A 38 14.42 -9.54 1.69
CA GLN A 38 15.20 -8.65 2.55
C GLN A 38 15.64 -7.38 1.80
N THR A 39 16.09 -7.54 0.54
CA THR A 39 16.52 -6.41 -0.29
C THR A 39 15.35 -5.46 -0.60
N ILE A 40 14.18 -6.00 -0.96
CA ILE A 40 12.97 -5.17 -1.15
C ILE A 40 12.62 -4.44 0.14
N ALA A 41 12.60 -5.14 1.27
CA ALA A 41 12.25 -4.54 2.54
C ALA A 41 13.20 -3.37 2.90
N LEU A 42 14.49 -3.49 2.61
CA LEU A 42 15.46 -2.40 2.75
C LEU A 42 15.17 -1.22 1.82
N CYS A 43 14.81 -1.47 0.56
CA CYS A 43 14.39 -0.42 -0.37
C CYS A 43 13.11 0.29 0.10
N VAL A 44 12.14 -0.46 0.63
CA VAL A 44 10.90 0.06 1.20
C VAL A 44 11.19 0.96 2.40
N ILE A 45 12.09 0.54 3.29
CA ILE A 45 12.54 1.35 4.42
C ILE A 45 13.25 2.63 3.94
N ALA A 46 14.10 2.56 2.91
CA ALA A 46 14.76 3.73 2.36
C ALA A 46 13.75 4.76 1.82
N ILE A 47 12.74 4.30 1.07
CA ILE A 47 11.64 5.16 0.58
C ILE A 47 10.85 5.77 1.73
N ALA A 48 10.58 4.99 2.78
CA ALA A 48 9.89 5.47 3.97
C ALA A 48 10.67 6.60 4.65
N ILE A 49 11.98 6.44 4.86
CA ILE A 49 12.84 7.46 5.46
C ILE A 49 12.80 8.75 4.63
N ILE A 50 12.95 8.66 3.30
CA ILE A 50 12.89 9.82 2.41
C ILE A 50 11.55 10.57 2.54
N GLY A 51 10.44 9.85 2.68
CA GLY A 51 9.12 10.47 2.84
C GLY A 51 8.87 11.05 4.23
N ILE A 52 9.37 10.42 5.31
CA ILE A 52 9.31 10.96 6.68
C ILE A 52 10.03 12.31 6.76
N LEU A 53 11.18 12.44 6.09
CA LEU A 53 11.97 13.66 6.06
C LEU A 53 11.30 14.83 5.32
N LYS A 54 10.15 14.60 4.64
CA LYS A 54 9.35 15.67 4.03
C LYS A 54 8.37 16.34 5.00
N SER A 55 8.26 15.88 6.24
CA SER A 55 7.36 16.49 7.23
C SER A 55 7.76 17.93 7.52
N GLU A 56 6.76 18.80 7.55
CA GLU A 56 6.92 20.19 7.99
C GLU A 56 6.52 20.34 9.46
N ASN A 57 5.59 19.51 9.96
CA ASN A 57 5.12 19.54 11.35
C ASN A 57 4.94 18.14 11.95
N GLN A 58 5.98 17.69 12.66
CA GLN A 58 6.02 16.38 13.31
C GLN A 58 4.89 16.16 14.33
N LEU A 59 4.32 17.22 14.94
CA LEU A 59 3.22 17.09 15.89
C LEU A 59 1.95 16.59 15.21
N VAL A 60 1.65 17.08 14.00
CA VAL A 60 0.48 16.65 13.23
C VAL A 60 0.59 15.17 12.92
N MET A 61 1.74 14.72 12.42
CA MET A 61 2.02 13.30 12.17
C MET A 61 1.83 12.46 13.45
N ILE A 62 2.45 12.84 14.58
CA ILE A 62 2.36 12.07 15.83
C ILE A 62 0.91 11.95 16.31
N LEU A 63 0.18 13.07 16.38
CA LEU A 63 -1.21 13.07 16.83
C LEU A 63 -2.12 12.28 15.88
N SER A 64 -1.93 12.45 14.57
CA SER A 64 -2.67 11.69 13.56
C SER A 64 -2.48 10.19 13.72
N MET A 65 -1.23 9.75 13.94
CA MET A 65 -0.90 8.34 14.18
C MET A 65 -1.54 7.81 15.47
N ILE A 66 -1.52 8.58 16.56
CA ILE A 66 -2.12 8.18 17.84
C ILE A 66 -3.64 8.03 17.71
N PHE A 67 -4.34 9.06 17.22
CA PHE A 67 -5.79 8.99 17.05
C PHE A 67 -6.19 7.95 16.01
N GLY A 68 -5.41 7.85 14.93
CA GLY A 68 -5.58 6.88 13.87
C GLY A 68 -5.48 5.44 14.37
N VAL A 69 -4.45 5.10 15.15
CA VAL A 69 -4.29 3.74 15.68
C VAL A 69 -5.35 3.39 16.72
N ILE A 70 -5.76 4.34 17.56
CA ILE A 70 -6.84 4.12 18.54
C ILE A 70 -8.11 3.72 17.79
N ILE A 71 -8.53 4.53 16.82
CA ILE A 71 -9.76 4.27 16.06
C ILE A 71 -9.63 3.04 15.17
N GLY A 72 -8.50 2.87 14.48
CA GLY A 72 -8.29 1.71 13.61
C GLY A 72 -8.22 0.39 14.37
N THR A 73 -7.68 0.41 15.59
CA THR A 73 -7.68 -0.76 16.48
C THR A 73 -9.08 -1.07 17.00
N LEU A 74 -9.87 -0.06 17.39
CA LEU A 74 -11.27 -0.24 17.78
C LEU A 74 -12.13 -0.80 16.62
N LEU A 75 -11.83 -0.41 15.39
CA LEU A 75 -12.52 -0.90 14.19
C LEU A 75 -12.00 -2.26 13.68
N ASP A 76 -10.88 -2.75 14.22
CA ASP A 76 -10.16 -3.96 13.81
C ASP A 76 -9.98 -4.05 12.28
N LEU A 77 -9.42 -3.00 11.67
CA LEU A 77 -9.24 -2.92 10.22
C LEU A 77 -8.32 -4.02 9.69
N ASP A 78 -7.23 -4.29 10.39
CA ASP A 78 -6.31 -5.39 10.12
C ASP A 78 -7.03 -6.74 10.13
N GLY A 79 -7.87 -7.00 11.15
CA GLY A 79 -8.68 -8.21 11.22
C GLY A 79 -9.68 -8.32 10.07
N LYS A 80 -10.28 -7.21 9.62
CA LYS A 80 -11.19 -7.19 8.46
C LYS A 80 -10.46 -7.51 7.15
N ILE A 81 -9.30 -6.89 6.91
CA ILE A 81 -8.48 -7.15 5.71
C ILE A 81 -7.97 -8.60 5.73
N THR A 82 -7.53 -9.08 6.90
CA THR A 82 -7.08 -10.47 7.09
C THR A 82 -8.21 -11.46 6.81
N LYS A 83 -9.41 -11.25 7.36
CA LYS A 83 -10.60 -12.08 7.09
C LYS A 83 -10.96 -12.10 5.61
N PHE A 84 -10.81 -10.97 4.91
CA PHE A 84 -11.00 -10.90 3.47
C PHE A 84 -9.96 -11.73 2.71
N GLY A 85 -8.68 -11.64 3.09
CA GLY A 85 -7.62 -12.48 2.54
C GLY A 85 -7.85 -13.97 2.80
N ASP A 86 -8.30 -14.34 4.00
CA ASP A 86 -8.65 -15.72 4.34
C ASP A 86 -9.85 -16.25 3.55
N TRP A 87 -10.84 -15.40 3.29
CA TRP A 87 -11.98 -15.72 2.44
C TRP A 87 -11.54 -15.97 0.99
N LEU A 88 -10.65 -15.14 0.45
CA LEU A 88 -10.03 -15.36 -0.86
C LEU A 88 -9.26 -16.68 -0.89
N ASN A 89 -8.46 -16.94 0.14
CA ASN A 89 -7.68 -18.17 0.29
C ASN A 89 -8.59 -19.42 0.26
N LYS A 90 -9.71 -19.41 0.99
CA LYS A 90 -10.70 -20.50 0.97
C LYS A 90 -11.32 -20.73 -0.41
N LYS A 91 -11.60 -19.66 -1.16
CA LYS A 91 -12.15 -19.77 -2.53
C LYS A 91 -11.16 -20.37 -3.52
N VAL A 92 -9.88 -19.97 -3.44
CA VAL A 92 -8.82 -20.46 -4.33
C VAL A 92 -8.46 -21.91 -4.02
N LYS A 93 -8.29 -22.27 -2.73
CA LYS A 93 -7.96 -23.65 -2.33
C LYS A 93 -9.02 -24.68 -2.71
N LYS A 94 -10.30 -24.28 -2.79
CA LYS A 94 -11.38 -25.16 -3.23
C LYS A 94 -11.26 -25.57 -4.71
N ASN A 95 -10.49 -24.81 -5.51
CA ASN A 95 -10.36 -25.02 -6.95
C ASN A 95 -9.07 -25.75 -7.37
N ASP A 96 -8.03 -25.77 -6.53
CA ASP A 96 -6.68 -26.14 -7.00
C ASP A 96 -5.93 -27.21 -6.19
N GLY A 97 -6.49 -27.74 -5.08
CA GLY A 97 -5.89 -28.86 -4.33
C GLY A 97 -4.46 -28.65 -3.81
N LEU A 98 -3.91 -27.44 -3.94
CA LEU A 98 -2.51 -27.11 -3.68
C LEU A 98 -2.31 -26.75 -2.21
N ASP A 99 -1.73 -27.69 -1.46
CA ASP A 99 -1.27 -27.60 -0.07
C ASP A 99 -0.06 -26.67 0.12
N ASN A 100 0.00 -25.54 -0.58
CA ASN A 100 1.07 -24.58 -0.38
C ASN A 100 0.79 -23.71 0.86
N LYS A 101 1.62 -23.90 1.88
CA LYS A 101 1.67 -23.18 3.17
C LYS A 101 1.98 -21.68 3.06
N VAL A 102 2.22 -21.14 1.87
CA VAL A 102 2.44 -19.69 1.70
C VAL A 102 1.10 -18.99 1.90
N SER A 103 0.99 -18.21 2.97
CA SER A 103 -0.25 -17.53 3.33
C SER A 103 -0.62 -16.53 2.23
N ILE A 104 -1.59 -16.89 1.39
CA ILE A 104 -2.23 -15.99 0.41
C ILE A 104 -2.62 -14.68 1.11
N THR A 105 -3.07 -14.77 2.36
CA THR A 105 -3.40 -13.65 3.22
C THR A 105 -2.21 -12.73 3.47
N GLU A 106 -1.02 -13.27 3.78
CA GLU A 106 0.19 -12.47 4.03
C GLU A 106 0.68 -11.75 2.77
N GLY A 107 0.72 -12.46 1.63
CA GLY A 107 1.07 -11.86 0.34
C GLY A 107 0.09 -10.75 -0.06
N PHE A 108 -1.20 -10.97 0.14
CA PHE A 108 -2.25 -9.99 -0.11
C PHE A 108 -2.11 -8.76 0.80
N VAL A 109 -2.02 -8.95 2.11
CA VAL A 109 -1.97 -7.85 3.10
C VAL A 109 -0.72 -7.01 2.89
N SER A 110 0.46 -7.64 2.82
CA SER A 110 1.73 -6.93 2.66
C SER A 110 1.79 -6.13 1.36
N ALA A 111 1.40 -6.73 0.23
CA ALA A 111 1.39 -6.04 -1.06
C ALA A 111 0.36 -4.91 -1.11
N SER A 112 -0.86 -5.15 -0.61
CA SER A 112 -1.93 -4.15 -0.61
C SER A 112 -1.52 -2.90 0.16
N LEU A 113 -0.97 -3.07 1.35
CA LEU A 113 -0.53 -1.95 2.18
C LEU A 113 0.67 -1.25 1.56
N LEU A 114 1.64 -2.00 1.02
CA LEU A 114 2.82 -1.42 0.38
C LEU A 114 2.45 -0.57 -0.83
N PHE A 115 1.58 -1.07 -1.70
CA PHE A 115 1.19 -0.38 -2.92
C PHE A 115 0.25 0.80 -2.65
N CYS A 116 -0.64 0.68 -1.66
CA CYS A 116 -1.68 1.69 -1.42
C CYS A 116 -1.28 2.77 -0.41
N ILE A 117 -0.46 2.48 0.58
CA ILE A 117 -0.07 3.44 1.63
C ILE A 117 1.23 4.12 1.23
N GLY A 118 1.30 4.57 -0.02
CA GLY A 118 2.45 5.26 -0.59
C GLY A 118 2.22 6.77 -0.67
N ALA A 119 3.28 7.56 -0.46
CA ALA A 119 3.29 8.99 -0.74
C ALA A 119 2.75 9.31 -2.15
N MET A 120 3.27 8.60 -3.15
CA MET A 120 2.84 8.74 -4.55
C MET A 120 1.41 8.22 -4.79
N THR A 121 0.88 7.33 -3.96
CA THR A 121 -0.54 6.95 -4.04
C THR A 121 -1.40 8.15 -3.68
N ILE A 122 -1.10 8.81 -2.57
CA ILE A 122 -1.89 9.93 -2.07
C ILE A 122 -1.76 11.13 -3.01
N VAL A 123 -0.54 11.62 -3.23
CA VAL A 123 -0.30 12.79 -4.09
C VAL A 123 -0.73 12.53 -5.53
N GLY A 124 -0.41 11.35 -6.07
CA GLY A 124 -0.79 11.00 -7.42
C GLY A 124 -2.30 10.84 -7.60
N SER A 125 -3.02 10.30 -6.61
CA SER A 125 -4.49 10.22 -6.66
C SER A 125 -5.14 11.60 -6.54
N ILE A 126 -4.55 12.49 -5.74
CA ILE A 126 -5.01 13.88 -5.63
C ILE A 126 -4.80 14.61 -6.96
N ASN A 127 -3.60 14.57 -7.53
CA ASN A 127 -3.31 15.21 -8.82
C ASN A 127 -4.19 14.64 -9.95
N ALA A 128 -4.38 13.33 -9.99
CA ALA A 128 -5.24 12.69 -10.98
C ALA A 128 -6.71 13.11 -10.80
N GLY A 129 -7.20 13.22 -9.56
CA GLY A 129 -8.57 13.64 -9.27
C GLY A 129 -8.82 15.13 -9.55
N VAL A 130 -7.91 16.01 -9.15
CA VAL A 130 -8.08 17.48 -9.24
C VAL A 130 -7.70 18.02 -10.61
N LEU A 131 -6.55 17.61 -11.14
CA LEU A 131 -5.94 18.16 -12.35
C LEU A 131 -6.14 17.25 -13.57
N GLY A 132 -6.60 16.01 -13.37
CA GLY A 132 -6.58 14.99 -14.43
C GLY A 132 -5.17 14.47 -14.76
N ASP A 133 -4.15 14.90 -14.03
CA ASP A 133 -2.75 14.52 -14.28
C ASP A 133 -2.42 13.18 -13.63
N ASN A 134 -2.16 12.19 -14.47
CA ASN A 134 -1.84 10.82 -14.07
C ASN A 134 -0.34 10.49 -14.13
N GLN A 135 0.54 11.45 -14.48
CA GLN A 135 1.97 11.18 -14.67
C GLN A 135 2.62 10.51 -13.45
N MET A 136 2.31 11.00 -12.24
CA MET A 136 2.84 10.41 -11.00
C MET A 136 2.31 8.98 -10.79
N LEU A 137 1.05 8.72 -11.14
CA LEU A 137 0.48 7.38 -11.04
C LEU A 137 1.06 6.42 -12.08
N TYR A 138 1.40 6.88 -13.28
CA TYR A 138 2.09 6.06 -14.27
C TYR A 138 3.50 5.67 -13.82
N ALA A 139 4.27 6.62 -13.30
CA ALA A 139 5.59 6.34 -12.73
C ALA A 139 5.49 5.31 -11.60
N LYS A 140 4.50 5.49 -10.71
CA LYS A 140 4.21 4.53 -9.64
C LYS A 140 3.81 3.16 -10.17
N SER A 141 2.99 3.10 -11.21
CA SER A 141 2.50 1.84 -11.77
C SER A 141 3.63 0.93 -12.24
N LEU A 142 4.68 1.53 -12.82
CA LEU A 142 5.88 0.79 -13.21
C LEU A 142 6.63 0.25 -11.98
N MET A 143 6.78 1.07 -10.93
CA MET A 143 7.44 0.64 -9.69
C MET A 143 6.67 -0.49 -9.00
N ASP A 144 5.35 -0.33 -8.83
CA ASP A 144 4.48 -1.33 -8.21
C ASP A 144 4.43 -2.60 -9.06
N GLY A 145 4.41 -2.49 -10.40
CA GLY A 145 4.46 -3.64 -11.31
C GLY A 145 5.75 -4.47 -11.17
N ILE A 146 6.92 -3.80 -11.10
CA ILE A 146 8.20 -4.47 -10.84
C ILE A 146 8.19 -5.10 -9.46
N ALA A 147 7.78 -4.37 -8.43
CA ALA A 147 7.67 -4.88 -7.07
C ALA A 147 6.72 -6.08 -6.99
N ALA A 148 5.62 -6.09 -7.74
CA ALA A 148 4.66 -7.18 -7.79
C ALA A 148 5.25 -8.46 -8.38
N ILE A 149 6.11 -8.38 -9.41
CA ILE A 149 6.84 -9.55 -9.94
C ILE A 149 7.65 -10.19 -8.81
N VAL A 150 8.44 -9.36 -8.12
CA VAL A 150 9.39 -9.82 -7.12
C VAL A 150 8.67 -10.33 -5.86
N LEU A 151 7.69 -9.57 -5.35
CA LEU A 151 6.88 -9.97 -4.21
C LEU A 151 6.08 -11.23 -4.49
N THR A 152 5.57 -11.43 -5.71
CA THR A 152 4.83 -12.64 -6.05
C THR A 152 5.74 -13.87 -6.15
N ALA A 153 6.96 -13.72 -6.68
CA ALA A 153 7.95 -14.79 -6.66
C ALA A 153 8.21 -15.27 -5.22
N SER A 154 8.19 -14.35 -4.27
CA SER A 154 8.43 -14.63 -2.85
C SER A 154 7.17 -15.07 -2.08
N LEU A 155 6.21 -14.16 -1.92
CA LEU A 155 4.98 -14.30 -1.14
C LEU A 155 3.85 -15.04 -1.89
N GLY A 156 4.06 -15.40 -3.14
CA GLY A 156 3.11 -16.20 -3.92
C GLY A 156 1.86 -15.43 -4.38
N ILE A 157 0.84 -16.20 -4.77
CA ILE A 157 -0.34 -15.70 -5.50
C ILE A 157 -1.19 -14.67 -4.73
N GLY A 158 -1.01 -14.58 -3.40
CA GLY A 158 -1.66 -13.56 -2.57
C GLY A 158 -1.48 -12.13 -3.09
N VAL A 159 -0.30 -11.83 -3.62
CA VAL A 159 0.04 -10.50 -4.16
C VAL A 159 -0.87 -10.12 -5.33
N MET A 160 -1.30 -11.07 -6.16
CA MET A 160 -2.18 -10.79 -7.30
C MET A 160 -3.51 -10.17 -6.87
N PHE A 161 -4.04 -10.56 -5.70
CA PHE A 161 -5.27 -10.00 -5.16
C PHE A 161 -5.13 -8.55 -4.69
N SER A 162 -3.90 -8.05 -4.47
CA SER A 162 -3.68 -6.64 -4.14
C SER A 162 -4.07 -5.71 -5.30
N SER A 163 -4.06 -6.18 -6.55
CA SER A 163 -4.52 -5.40 -7.70
C SER A 163 -5.97 -4.92 -7.56
N LEU A 164 -6.84 -5.75 -7.00
CA LEU A 164 -8.22 -5.40 -6.69
C LEU A 164 -8.29 -4.36 -5.56
N PHE A 165 -7.47 -4.53 -4.53
CA PHE A 165 -7.40 -3.57 -3.43
C PHE A 165 -6.87 -2.21 -3.90
N ILE A 166 -5.88 -2.17 -4.79
CA ILE A 166 -5.39 -0.95 -5.46
C ILE A 166 -6.53 -0.27 -6.19
N LEU A 167 -7.26 -1.02 -7.03
CA LEU A 167 -8.36 -0.45 -7.81
C LEU A 167 -9.40 0.23 -6.91
N LEU A 168 -9.78 -0.43 -5.81
CA LEU A 168 -10.76 0.08 -4.88
C LEU A 168 -10.21 1.25 -4.04
N PHE A 169 -9.04 1.10 -3.45
CA PHE A 169 -8.47 2.09 -2.53
C PHE A 169 -7.98 3.34 -3.27
N GLN A 170 -7.15 3.16 -4.29
CA GLN A 170 -6.63 4.26 -5.09
C GLN A 170 -7.74 4.92 -5.91
N GLY A 171 -8.69 4.14 -6.44
CA GLY A 171 -9.89 4.66 -7.10
C GLY A 171 -10.78 5.46 -6.15
N ALA A 172 -10.93 5.03 -4.89
CA ALA A 172 -11.63 5.81 -3.87
C ALA A 172 -10.90 7.12 -3.56
N LEU A 173 -9.57 7.13 -3.48
CA LEU A 173 -8.79 8.35 -3.28
C LEU A 173 -8.93 9.35 -4.43
N VAL A 174 -8.86 8.88 -5.68
CA VAL A 174 -9.10 9.76 -6.86
C VAL A 174 -10.50 10.35 -6.80
N THR A 175 -11.51 9.52 -6.49
CA THR A 175 -12.90 9.97 -6.37
C THR A 175 -13.04 11.01 -5.27
N LEU A 176 -12.42 10.77 -4.10
CA LEU A 176 -12.43 11.71 -2.99
C LEU A 176 -11.75 13.02 -3.36
N ALA A 177 -10.64 12.98 -4.11
CA ALA A 177 -9.93 14.16 -4.56
C ALA A 177 -10.73 14.99 -5.58
N ILE A 178 -11.55 14.37 -6.43
CA ILE A 178 -12.47 15.11 -7.32
C ILE A 178 -13.43 15.97 -6.49
N PHE A 179 -13.91 15.46 -5.34
CA PHE A 179 -14.86 16.19 -4.49
C PHE A 179 -14.21 17.14 -3.49
N LEU A 180 -13.05 16.77 -2.94
CA LEU A 180 -12.41 17.45 -1.79
C LEU A 180 -11.07 18.11 -2.14
N GLY A 181 -10.62 18.02 -3.38
CA GLY A 181 -9.28 18.44 -3.78
C GLY A 181 -8.94 19.90 -3.50
N SER A 182 -9.92 20.79 -3.59
CA SER A 182 -9.74 22.21 -3.27
C SER A 182 -9.50 22.49 -1.78
N PHE A 183 -9.76 21.51 -0.90
CA PHE A 183 -9.52 21.63 0.54
C PHE A 183 -8.13 21.15 0.98
N LEU A 184 -7.38 20.48 0.10
CA LEU A 184 -6.06 19.93 0.40
C LEU A 184 -4.98 20.95 0.01
N SER A 185 -4.32 21.53 1.00
CA SER A 185 -3.14 22.38 0.77
C SER A 185 -1.86 21.55 0.60
N ASP A 186 -0.82 22.13 0.01
CA ASP A 186 0.49 21.48 -0.14
C ASP A 186 1.05 20.99 1.20
N TYR A 187 0.85 21.77 2.27
CA TYR A 187 1.19 21.37 3.65
C TYR A 187 0.45 20.10 4.10
N MET A 188 -0.86 20.02 3.88
CA MET A 188 -1.64 18.81 4.22
C MET A 188 -1.15 17.59 3.43
N ILE A 189 -0.80 17.79 2.16
CA ILE A 189 -0.27 16.74 1.29
C ILE A 189 1.09 16.25 1.82
N ALA A 190 1.97 17.16 2.25
CA ALA A 190 3.26 16.81 2.85
C ALA A 190 3.10 15.98 4.13
N GLU A 191 2.16 16.35 5.00
CA GLU A 191 1.88 15.59 6.24
C GLU A 191 1.21 14.24 5.98
N LEU A 192 0.39 14.13 4.94
CA LEU A 192 -0.19 12.86 4.49
C LEU A 192 0.91 11.92 3.98
N VAL A 193 1.86 12.46 3.20
CA VAL A 193 3.04 11.74 2.71
C VAL A 193 3.88 11.24 3.87
N CYS A 194 4.20 12.09 4.83
CA CYS A 194 4.98 11.72 6.01
C CYS A 194 4.28 10.59 6.80
N THR A 195 3.00 10.80 7.12
CA THR A 195 2.19 9.84 7.90
C THR A 195 2.10 8.49 7.18
N GLY A 196 1.87 8.50 5.86
CA GLY A 196 1.92 7.29 5.03
C GLY A 196 3.29 6.61 5.06
N SER A 197 4.37 7.38 4.96
CA SER A 197 5.73 6.84 5.01
C SER A 197 6.09 6.19 6.36
N VAL A 198 5.55 6.65 7.50
CA VAL A 198 5.69 5.94 8.78
C VAL A 198 5.02 4.56 8.72
N MET A 199 3.87 4.43 8.06
CA MET A 199 3.23 3.14 7.85
C MET A 199 4.06 2.24 6.93
N ILE A 200 4.65 2.79 5.85
CA ILE A 200 5.56 2.05 4.97
C ILE A 200 6.78 1.52 5.74
N LEU A 201 7.33 2.32 6.66
CA LEU A 201 8.43 1.89 7.53
C LEU A 201 8.05 0.63 8.32
N ALA A 202 6.86 0.63 8.91
CA ALA A 202 6.34 -0.53 9.63
C ALA A 202 6.14 -1.77 8.72
N ILE A 203 5.72 -1.57 7.47
CA ILE A 203 5.62 -2.66 6.47
C ILE A 203 7.01 -3.23 6.17
N GLY A 204 8.02 -2.38 5.92
CA GLY A 204 9.38 -2.81 5.67
C GLY A 204 9.98 -3.61 6.83
N LEU A 205 9.76 -3.15 8.08
CA LEU A 205 10.18 -3.88 9.29
C LEU A 205 9.47 -5.23 9.45
N ASN A 206 8.18 -5.29 9.12
CA ASN A 206 7.42 -6.55 9.10
C ASN A 206 7.96 -7.52 8.04
N MET A 207 8.29 -7.02 6.84
CA MET A 207 8.87 -7.84 5.76
C MET A 207 10.25 -8.41 6.12
N LEU A 208 11.04 -7.70 6.94
CA LEU A 208 12.28 -8.23 7.50
C LEU A 208 12.06 -9.23 8.65
N GLY A 209 10.81 -9.43 9.10
CA GLY A 209 10.48 -10.29 10.24
C GLY A 209 10.88 -9.72 11.60
N ILE A 210 11.25 -8.43 11.67
CA ILE A 210 11.67 -7.76 12.91
C ILE A 210 10.45 -7.43 13.78
N THR A 211 9.35 -7.03 13.15
CA THR A 211 8.11 -6.65 13.83
C THR A 211 6.88 -7.36 13.25
N LYS A 212 5.74 -7.24 13.94
CA LYS A 212 4.42 -7.69 13.46
C LYS A 212 3.38 -6.60 13.71
N ILE A 213 3.64 -5.41 13.18
CA ILE A 213 2.76 -4.25 13.34
C ILE A 213 1.55 -4.41 12.43
N LYS A 214 0.36 -4.25 12.98
CA LYS A 214 -0.91 -4.27 12.23
C LYS A 214 -1.13 -2.96 11.49
N VAL A 215 -0.40 -2.76 10.39
CA VAL A 215 -0.33 -1.46 9.68
C VAL A 215 -1.70 -1.02 9.17
N ALA A 216 -2.60 -1.95 8.82
CA ALA A 216 -3.97 -1.62 8.45
C ALA A 216 -4.74 -0.84 9.55
N ASN A 217 -4.45 -1.10 10.83
CA ASN A 217 -5.04 -0.34 11.94
C ASN A 217 -4.48 1.08 12.05
N LEU A 218 -3.37 1.40 11.38
CA LEU A 218 -2.80 2.75 11.35
C LEU A 218 -3.46 3.61 10.27
N MET A 219 -4.10 3.01 9.26
CA MET A 219 -4.67 3.72 8.10
C MET A 219 -5.57 4.90 8.45
N PRO A 220 -6.41 4.87 9.50
CA PRO A 220 -7.25 6.02 9.85
C PRO A 220 -6.46 7.29 10.18
N ALA A 221 -5.17 7.18 10.50
CA ALA A 221 -4.30 8.34 10.68
C ALA A 221 -4.29 9.26 9.45
N LEU A 222 -4.41 8.70 8.23
CA LEU A 222 -4.49 9.49 7.00
C LEU A 222 -5.72 10.39 6.95
N ILE A 223 -6.80 10.04 7.66
CA ILE A 223 -8.01 10.87 7.76
C ILE A 223 -7.80 11.99 8.80
N PHE A 224 -7.04 11.71 9.86
CA PHE A 224 -6.76 12.69 10.92
C PHE A 224 -5.78 13.79 10.50
N VAL A 225 -4.89 13.52 9.54
CA VAL A 225 -3.95 14.54 9.04
C VAL A 225 -4.65 15.82 8.59
N PRO A 226 -5.55 15.81 7.58
CA PRO A 226 -6.20 17.05 7.12
C PRO A 226 -7.03 17.72 8.23
N LEU A 227 -7.66 16.94 9.11
CA LEU A 227 -8.44 17.47 10.24
C LEU A 227 -7.56 18.24 11.23
N LEU A 228 -6.39 17.70 11.57
CA LEU A 228 -5.46 18.32 12.50
C LEU A 228 -4.71 19.49 11.87
N CYS A 229 -4.34 19.42 10.59
CA CYS A 229 -3.75 20.56 9.86
C CYS A 229 -4.68 21.78 9.82
N MET A 230 -6.00 21.60 9.86
CA MET A 230 -6.95 22.73 9.92
C MET A 230 -6.95 23.43 11.28
N VAL A 231 -6.62 22.71 12.36
CA VAL A 231 -6.62 23.23 13.74
C VAL A 231 -5.24 23.75 14.13
N ILE A 232 -4.19 23.06 13.70
CA ILE A 232 -2.78 23.32 13.99
C ILE A 232 -2.16 23.91 12.71
N LYS A 233 -2.09 25.25 12.66
CA LYS A 233 -1.35 25.97 11.61
C LYS A 233 0.14 25.87 11.82
#